data_AF-A0A1J4NJP2-F1
#
_entry.id   AF-A0A1J4NJP2-F1
#
_cell.length_a   1.000
_cell.length_b   1.000
_cell.length_c   1.000
_cell.angle_alpha   90.00
_cell.angle_beta   90.00
_cell.angle_gamma   90.00
#
_symmetry.space_group_name_H-M   'P 1'
#
loop_
_entity.id
_entity.type
_entity.pdbx_description
1 polymer ?
#
loop_
_entity_poly.entity_id
_entity_poly.type
_entity_poly.pdbx_seq_one_letter_code
_entity_poly.pdbx_strand_id
1 'polypeptide(L)'
;MTTLEQLAEPQHEAPASHRVALDPSELCRYRSRLEAAWSLSTAHPSYAREPLSSKGQCGVSSVWLARRLRQRGIEATYCYGRLSFDDPSISSVDHHCWIEIGSPGDAARHIVDLTCDQADGFEEKVIYRRHDHLVREGIRYEPAARLAVDDLPGDRVWPRYTQLEESMRTKWGMETLYDAV
;
A
#
# COMPACT_ATOMS: atom_id res chain seq x y z
N MET A 1 37.67 8.03 51.67
CA MET A 1 38.04 7.85 50.24
C MET A 1 36.74 7.75 49.48
N THR A 2 36.42 8.81 48.73
CA THR A 2 35.14 9.01 48.04
C THR A 2 35.33 8.61 46.59
N THR A 3 34.58 7.61 46.11
CA THR A 3 34.61 7.21 44.70
C THR A 3 33.42 7.85 43.97
N LEU A 4 33.77 8.57 42.91
CA LEU A 4 32.90 9.27 41.98
C LEU A 4 32.07 8.29 41.13
N GLU A 5 30.85 8.72 40.83
CA GLU A 5 30.15 8.65 39.54
C GLU A 5 29.79 7.27 38.97
N GLN A 6 28.51 6.91 39.16
CA GLN A 6 27.72 6.27 38.11
C GLN A 6 26.41 7.04 37.97
N LEU A 7 26.43 8.02 37.08
CA LEU A 7 25.22 8.63 36.51
C LEU A 7 24.58 7.57 35.62
N ALA A 8 23.49 6.97 36.08
CA ALA A 8 22.62 6.16 35.25
C ALA A 8 21.93 7.09 34.24
N GLU A 9 22.29 6.96 32.96
CA GLU A 9 21.59 7.62 31.86
C GLU A 9 20.10 7.20 31.87
N PRO A 10 19.16 8.13 31.67
CA PRO A 10 17.76 7.77 31.55
C PRO A 10 17.58 6.92 30.29
N GLN A 11 17.13 5.69 30.48
CA GLN A 11 16.70 4.83 29.39
C GLN A 11 15.54 5.54 28.68
N HIS A 12 15.82 6.09 27.50
CA HIS A 12 14.78 6.52 26.57
C HIS A 12 14.02 5.25 26.15
N GLU A 13 12.95 4.93 26.88
CA GLU A 13 11.92 4.01 26.42
C GLU A 13 11.40 4.53 25.09
N ALA A 14 11.82 3.89 24.00
CA ALA A 14 11.21 4.09 22.71
C ALA A 14 9.70 3.83 22.87
N PRO A 15 8.82 4.74 22.41
CA PRO A 15 7.39 4.55 22.59
C PRO A 15 7.00 3.24 21.93
N ALA A 16 6.30 2.40 22.69
CA ALA A 16 5.79 1.12 22.22
C ALA A 16 5.09 1.32 20.88
N SER A 17 5.74 0.82 19.82
CA SER A 17 5.18 0.69 18.49
C SER A 17 3.82 0.03 18.64
N HIS A 18 2.75 0.82 18.50
CA HIS A 18 1.41 0.28 18.35
C HIS A 18 1.49 -0.64 17.13
N ARG A 19 1.50 -1.96 17.38
CA ARG A 19 1.48 -2.96 16.31
C ARG A 19 0.15 -2.80 15.59
N VAL A 20 0.15 -2.01 14.54
CA VAL A 20 -0.97 -1.96 13.58
C VAL A 20 -0.98 -3.31 12.89
N ALA A 21 -1.85 -4.21 13.37
CA ALA A 21 -2.12 -5.48 12.75
C ALA A 21 -3.36 -5.32 11.86
N LEU A 22 -3.16 -5.39 10.54
CA LEU A 22 -4.26 -5.54 9.60
C LEU A 22 -4.66 -7.02 9.54
N ASP A 23 -5.96 -7.30 9.41
CA ASP A 23 -6.45 -8.66 9.22
C ASP A 23 -6.23 -9.09 7.75
N PRO A 24 -5.42 -10.12 7.47
CA PRO A 24 -5.20 -10.58 6.10
C PRO A 24 -6.51 -11.00 5.39
N SER A 25 -7.48 -11.55 6.12
CA SER A 25 -8.77 -11.94 5.55
C SER A 25 -9.58 -10.73 5.10
N GLU A 26 -9.44 -9.61 5.81
CA GLU A 26 -10.05 -8.34 5.45
C GLU A 26 -9.40 -7.74 4.21
N LEU A 27 -8.08 -7.78 4.10
CA LEU A 27 -7.35 -7.32 2.91
C LEU A 27 -7.75 -8.14 1.67
N CYS A 28 -7.91 -9.46 1.80
CA CYS A 28 -8.43 -10.31 0.72
C CYS A 28 -9.85 -9.89 0.32
N ARG A 29 -10.73 -9.58 1.28
CA ARG A 29 -12.09 -9.07 0.97
C ARG A 29 -12.06 -7.72 0.26
N TYR A 30 -11.17 -6.80 0.67
CA TYR A 30 -10.97 -5.52 -0.02
C TYR A 30 -10.49 -5.74 -1.44
N ARG A 31 -9.49 -6.61 -1.65
CA ARG A 31 -9.02 -6.99 -2.98
C ARG A 31 -10.14 -7.52 -3.88
N SER A 32 -10.99 -8.42 -3.38
CA SER A 32 -12.12 -8.94 -4.17
C SER A 32 -13.15 -7.87 -4.53
N ARG A 33 -13.45 -6.94 -3.61
CA ARG A 33 -14.37 -5.83 -3.90
C ARG A 33 -13.80 -4.85 -4.92
N LEU A 34 -12.54 -4.49 -4.76
CA LEU A 34 -11.82 -3.63 -5.72
C LEU A 34 -11.85 -4.25 -7.12
N GLU A 35 -11.56 -5.55 -7.25
CA GLU A 35 -11.61 -6.27 -8.53
C GLU A 35 -12.99 -6.20 -9.20
N ALA A 36 -14.05 -6.36 -8.42
CA ALA A 36 -15.41 -6.25 -8.91
C ALA A 36 -15.84 -4.80 -9.26
N ALA A 37 -15.09 -3.79 -8.82
CA ALA A 37 -15.30 -2.38 -9.15
C ALA A 37 -14.38 -1.85 -10.24
N TRP A 38 -13.28 -2.54 -10.55
CA TRP A 38 -12.36 -2.16 -11.60
C TRP A 38 -13.05 -2.10 -12.97
N SER A 39 -12.59 -1.16 -13.77
CA SER A 39 -13.07 -0.88 -15.11
C SER A 39 -11.97 -0.22 -15.94
N LEU A 40 -12.21 -0.06 -17.25
CA LEU A 40 -11.27 0.64 -18.14
C LEU A 40 -11.03 2.10 -17.72
N SER A 41 -12.00 2.76 -17.10
CA SER A 41 -11.85 4.15 -16.63
C SER A 41 -10.99 4.27 -15.36
N THR A 42 -10.82 3.18 -14.63
CA THR A 42 -9.96 3.11 -13.43
C THR A 42 -8.52 2.69 -13.74
N ALA A 43 -8.32 1.96 -14.85
CA ALA A 43 -7.03 1.47 -15.30
C ALA A 43 -6.10 2.63 -15.74
N HIS A 44 -4.80 2.48 -15.52
CA HIS A 44 -3.82 3.42 -16.05
C HIS A 44 -3.83 3.38 -17.59
N PRO A 45 -3.77 4.52 -18.30
CA PRO A 45 -3.95 4.57 -19.76
C PRO A 45 -3.03 3.66 -20.57
N SER A 46 -1.79 3.42 -20.09
CA SER A 46 -0.85 2.50 -20.73
C SER A 46 -1.34 1.06 -20.83
N TYR A 47 -2.29 0.66 -19.98
CA TYR A 47 -2.86 -0.69 -19.91
C TYR A 47 -4.30 -0.76 -20.45
N ALA A 48 -4.81 0.32 -21.06
CA ALA A 48 -6.20 0.43 -21.49
C ALA A 48 -6.62 -0.57 -22.60
N ARG A 49 -5.66 -1.29 -23.20
CA ARG A 49 -5.90 -2.30 -24.25
C ARG A 49 -5.80 -3.73 -23.75
N GLU A 50 -5.40 -3.95 -22.51
CA GLU A 50 -5.31 -5.28 -21.93
C GLU A 50 -6.68 -5.73 -21.41
N PRO A 51 -6.95 -7.05 -21.37
CA PRO A 51 -8.10 -7.57 -20.64
C PRO A 51 -8.10 -7.02 -19.21
N LEU A 52 -9.28 -6.69 -18.69
CA LEU A 52 -9.41 -6.22 -17.31
C LEU A 52 -8.79 -7.24 -16.36
N SER A 53 -7.73 -6.80 -15.68
CA SER A 53 -6.93 -7.53 -14.71
C SER A 53 -6.48 -6.55 -13.63
N SER A 54 -5.59 -6.96 -12.73
CA SER A 54 -4.93 -6.01 -11.83
C SER A 54 -4.01 -5.03 -12.58
N LYS A 55 -3.62 -5.30 -13.84
CA LYS A 55 -2.73 -4.44 -14.61
C LYS A 55 -3.29 -3.03 -14.79
N GLY A 56 -2.52 -2.04 -14.32
CA GLY A 56 -2.91 -0.63 -14.31
C GLY A 56 -3.84 -0.21 -13.16
N GLN A 57 -4.21 -1.13 -12.25
CA GLN A 57 -5.10 -0.88 -11.12
C GLN A 57 -4.39 -0.62 -9.79
N CYS A 58 -3.07 -0.84 -9.70
CA CYS A 58 -2.27 -0.64 -8.47
C CYS A 58 -2.47 0.74 -7.84
N GLY A 59 -2.38 1.81 -8.64
CA GLY A 59 -2.47 3.18 -8.14
C GLY A 59 -3.80 3.45 -7.45
N VAL A 60 -4.92 3.21 -8.14
CA VAL A 60 -6.26 3.49 -7.61
C VAL A 60 -6.60 2.61 -6.41
N SER A 61 -6.17 1.35 -6.42
CA SER A 61 -6.39 0.41 -5.32
C SER A 61 -5.58 0.81 -4.08
N SER A 62 -4.35 1.28 -4.27
CA SER A 62 -3.49 1.78 -3.19
C SER A 62 -4.03 3.08 -2.58
N VAL A 63 -4.52 4.03 -3.39
CA VAL A 63 -5.16 5.25 -2.88
C VAL A 63 -6.40 4.92 -2.07
N TRP A 64 -7.26 4.04 -2.59
CA TRP A 64 -8.47 3.61 -1.86
C TRP A 64 -8.11 2.99 -0.51
N LEU A 65 -7.11 2.10 -0.47
CA LEU A 65 -6.70 1.45 0.76
C LEU A 65 -6.11 2.46 1.75
N ALA A 66 -5.24 3.37 1.30
CA ALA A 66 -4.65 4.40 2.16
C ALA A 66 -5.72 5.27 2.83
N ARG A 67 -6.74 5.70 2.07
CA ARG A 67 -7.87 6.49 2.60
C ARG A 67 -8.73 5.67 3.56
N ARG A 68 -8.98 4.39 3.25
CA ARG A 68 -9.73 3.47 4.12
C ARG A 68 -9.01 3.22 5.45
N LEU A 69 -7.68 3.10 5.42
CA LEU A 69 -6.88 2.94 6.63
C LEU A 69 -6.84 4.22 7.47
N ARG A 70 -6.76 5.39 6.84
CA ARG A 70 -6.85 6.68 7.54
C ARG A 70 -8.18 6.85 8.28
N GLN A 71 -9.30 6.44 7.69
CA GLN A 71 -10.60 6.40 8.38
C GLN A 71 -10.58 5.56 9.67
N ARG A 72 -9.64 4.61 9.78
CA ARG A 72 -9.44 3.74 10.94
C ARG A 72 -8.30 4.23 11.85
N GLY A 73 -7.80 5.44 11.64
CA GLY A 73 -6.69 6.01 12.41
C GLY A 73 -5.31 5.41 12.09
N ILE A 74 -5.16 4.76 10.93
CA ILE A 74 -3.91 4.16 10.49
C ILE A 74 -3.32 5.03 9.37
N GLU A 75 -2.21 5.69 9.66
CA GLU A 75 -1.47 6.45 8.65
C GLU A 75 -0.65 5.51 7.76
N ALA A 76 -0.79 5.70 6.45
CA ALA A 76 -0.07 4.97 5.43
C ALA A 76 0.54 5.94 4.41
N THR A 77 1.69 5.57 3.85
CA THR A 77 2.37 6.32 2.80
C THR A 77 2.10 5.66 1.45
N TYR A 78 1.51 6.40 0.52
CA TYR A 78 1.36 5.92 -0.86
C TYR A 78 2.72 5.95 -1.55
N CYS A 79 3.05 4.85 -2.23
CA CYS A 79 4.32 4.70 -2.93
C CYS A 79 4.09 4.43 -4.41
N TYR A 80 4.97 4.98 -5.23
CA TYR A 80 5.11 4.67 -6.65
C TYR A 80 6.57 4.35 -6.94
N GLY A 81 6.83 3.30 -7.68
CA GLY A 81 8.20 2.87 -8.01
C GLY A 81 8.24 1.52 -8.70
N ARG A 82 9.28 0.75 -8.43
CA ARG A 82 9.52 -0.55 -9.04
C ARG A 82 9.26 -1.68 -8.06
N LEU A 83 8.63 -2.74 -8.55
CA LEU A 83 8.56 -4.05 -7.89
C LEU A 83 9.47 -5.01 -8.64
N SER A 84 10.49 -5.55 -7.97
CA SER A 84 11.46 -6.47 -8.56
C SER A 84 11.58 -7.77 -7.75
N PHE A 85 12.00 -8.82 -8.45
CA PHE A 85 12.11 -10.18 -7.91
C PHE A 85 13.49 -10.75 -8.24
N ASP A 86 14.10 -11.44 -7.28
CA ASP A 86 15.36 -12.15 -7.49
C ASP A 86 15.12 -13.47 -8.28
N ASP A 87 13.89 -14.00 -8.29
CA ASP A 87 13.48 -15.15 -9.11
C ASP A 87 13.35 -14.73 -10.59
N PRO A 88 14.16 -15.30 -11.52
CA PRO A 88 14.15 -14.90 -12.93
C PRO A 88 12.90 -15.36 -13.70
N SER A 89 12.07 -16.24 -13.13
CA SER A 89 10.79 -16.65 -13.74
C SER A 89 9.68 -15.62 -13.52
N ILE A 90 9.89 -14.64 -12.64
CA ILE A 90 8.94 -13.58 -12.32
C ILE A 90 9.39 -12.27 -12.95
N SER A 91 8.48 -11.62 -13.68
CA SER A 91 8.75 -10.35 -14.33
C SER A 91 8.67 -9.18 -13.34
N SER A 92 9.68 -8.30 -13.38
CA SER A 92 9.63 -7.03 -12.64
C SER A 92 8.55 -6.09 -13.22
N VAL A 93 8.01 -5.23 -12.36
CA VAL A 93 7.05 -4.17 -12.73
C VAL A 93 7.68 -2.82 -12.45
N ASP A 94 8.11 -2.11 -13.50
CA ASP A 94 8.83 -0.83 -13.38
C ASP A 94 7.97 0.34 -12.87
N HIS A 95 6.64 0.20 -12.99
CA HIS A 95 5.66 1.23 -12.64
C HIS A 95 4.55 0.63 -11.79
N HIS A 96 4.87 0.42 -10.53
CA HIS A 96 4.00 -0.18 -9.54
C HIS A 96 3.64 0.79 -8.42
N CYS A 97 2.48 0.59 -7.81
CA CYS A 97 2.04 1.37 -6.65
C CYS A 97 1.63 0.44 -5.51
N TRP A 98 1.96 0.84 -4.28
CA TRP A 98 1.63 0.13 -3.04
C TRP A 98 1.50 1.15 -1.91
N ILE A 99 1.24 0.68 -0.69
CA ILE A 99 1.31 1.51 0.50
C ILE A 99 2.31 0.96 1.52
N GLU A 100 2.92 1.85 2.29
CA GLU A 100 3.80 1.52 3.41
C GLU A 100 3.16 1.97 4.72
N ILE A 101 3.25 1.14 5.77
CA ILE A 101 2.83 1.49 7.14
C ILE A 101 4.05 1.48 8.04
N GLY A 102 4.31 2.61 8.70
CA GLY A 102 5.54 2.86 9.46
C GLY A 102 6.44 3.88 8.76
N SER A 103 7.61 4.12 9.34
CA SER A 103 8.54 5.14 8.82
C SER A 103 9.21 4.67 7.52
N PRO A 104 9.35 5.54 6.49
CA PRO A 104 9.97 5.19 5.20
C PRO A 104 11.38 4.59 5.29
N GLY A 105 12.17 5.03 6.28
CA GLY A 105 13.53 4.53 6.53
C GLY A 105 13.61 3.29 7.41
N ASP A 106 12.48 2.83 7.97
CA ASP A 106 12.45 1.67 8.84
C ASP A 106 12.36 0.38 8.00
N ALA A 107 13.30 -0.55 8.24
CA ALA A 107 13.29 -1.86 7.61
C ALA A 107 12.14 -2.75 8.12
N ALA A 108 11.61 -2.47 9.31
CA ALA A 108 10.45 -3.16 9.89
C ALA A 108 9.09 -2.58 9.46
N ARG A 109 9.08 -1.54 8.61
CA ARG A 109 7.83 -1.02 8.02
C ARG A 109 7.10 -2.14 7.26
N HIS A 110 5.77 -2.08 7.25
CA HIS A 110 4.96 -3.03 6.49
C HIS A 110 4.73 -2.52 5.08
N ILE A 111 4.85 -3.42 4.11
CA ILE A 111 4.37 -3.24 2.74
C ILE A 111 2.97 -3.83 2.66
N VAL A 112 2.02 -3.08 2.10
CA VAL A 112 0.70 -3.58 1.75
C VAL A 112 0.45 -3.34 0.26
N ASP A 113 0.15 -4.41 -0.46
CA ASP A 113 -0.05 -4.38 -1.90
C ASP A 113 -1.19 -5.32 -2.28
N LEU A 114 -2.25 -4.78 -2.89
CA LEU A 114 -3.42 -5.55 -3.31
C LEU A 114 -3.35 -5.93 -4.80
N THR A 115 -2.23 -5.69 -5.47
CA THR A 115 -2.11 -5.82 -6.92
C THR A 115 -0.75 -6.38 -7.32
N CYS A 116 -0.07 -7.08 -6.41
CA CYS A 116 1.23 -7.70 -6.67
C CYS A 116 1.15 -8.77 -7.76
N ASP A 117 -0.02 -9.38 -7.96
CA ASP A 117 -0.35 -10.30 -9.08
C ASP A 117 -0.30 -9.64 -10.48
N GLN A 118 0.09 -8.35 -10.57
CA GLN A 118 0.44 -7.70 -11.84
C GLN A 118 1.78 -8.17 -12.41
N ALA A 119 2.66 -8.71 -11.57
CA ALA A 119 3.93 -9.26 -12.00
C ALA A 119 3.70 -10.62 -12.67
N ASP A 120 4.02 -10.73 -13.96
CA ASP A 120 3.86 -11.98 -14.70
C ASP A 120 4.75 -13.07 -14.06
N GLY A 121 4.13 -14.19 -13.66
CA GLY A 121 4.80 -15.28 -12.93
C GLY A 121 4.62 -15.25 -11.41
N PHE A 122 3.99 -14.22 -10.84
CA PHE A 122 3.71 -14.11 -9.40
C PHE A 122 2.21 -14.26 -9.11
N GLU A 123 1.84 -15.30 -8.36
CA GLU A 123 0.42 -15.67 -8.15
C GLU A 123 -0.23 -15.02 -6.92
N GLU A 124 0.56 -14.53 -5.98
CA GLU A 124 0.02 -13.92 -4.77
C GLU A 124 -0.69 -12.62 -5.11
N LYS A 125 -1.93 -12.46 -4.60
CA LYS A 125 -2.77 -11.29 -4.89
C LYS A 125 -2.65 -10.17 -3.86
N VAL A 126 -2.27 -10.52 -2.64
CA VAL A 126 -2.26 -9.60 -1.49
C VAL A 126 -0.98 -9.81 -0.69
N ILE A 127 -0.16 -8.78 -0.62
CA ILE A 127 0.98 -8.70 0.29
C ILE A 127 0.55 -7.89 1.50
N TYR A 128 0.82 -8.45 2.69
CA TYR A 128 0.91 -7.70 3.93
C TYR A 128 2.05 -8.30 4.77
N ARG A 129 3.25 -7.78 4.55
CA ARG A 129 4.48 -8.31 5.16
C ARG A 129 5.43 -7.18 5.52
N ARG A 130 6.35 -7.45 6.44
CA ARG A 130 7.44 -6.53 6.73
C ARG A 130 8.38 -6.43 5.52
N HIS A 131 8.88 -5.22 5.28
CA HIS A 131 9.81 -4.94 4.20
C HIS A 131 11.08 -5.80 4.29
N ASP A 132 11.69 -5.91 5.48
CA ASP A 132 12.90 -6.73 5.66
C ASP A 132 12.67 -8.23 5.44
N HIS A 133 11.45 -8.73 5.60
CA HIS A 133 11.11 -10.12 5.29
C HIS A 133 11.02 -10.32 3.77
N LEU A 134 10.31 -9.43 3.07
CA LEU A 134 10.20 -9.45 1.62
C LEU A 134 11.58 -9.40 0.94
N VAL A 135 12.47 -8.53 1.41
CA VAL A 135 13.83 -8.40 0.88
C VAL A 135 14.64 -9.70 1.04
N ARG A 136 14.46 -10.45 2.14
CA ARG A 136 15.13 -11.75 2.32
C ARG A 136 14.56 -12.84 1.41
N GLU A 137 13.29 -12.73 1.06
CA GLU A 137 12.60 -13.61 0.10
C GLU A 137 12.88 -13.21 -1.35
N GLY A 138 13.70 -12.19 -1.58
CA GLY A 138 14.06 -11.71 -2.91
C GLY A 138 12.97 -10.86 -3.58
N ILE A 139 12.03 -10.31 -2.81
CA ILE A 139 10.97 -9.41 -3.30
C ILE A 139 11.31 -7.98 -2.86
N ARG A 140 11.45 -7.07 -3.82
CA ARG A 140 11.92 -5.70 -3.56
C ARG A 140 10.91 -4.67 -4.05
N TYR A 141 10.49 -3.83 -3.13
CA TYR A 141 9.67 -2.65 -3.38
C TYR A 141 10.57 -1.42 -3.32
N GLU A 142 10.85 -0.81 -4.48
CA GLU A 142 11.83 0.25 -4.68
C GLU A 142 11.10 1.56 -5.02
N PRO A 143 10.74 2.39 -4.03
CA PRO A 143 9.96 3.59 -4.25
C PRO A 143 10.77 4.67 -4.95
N ALA A 144 10.25 5.15 -6.08
CA ALA A 144 10.71 6.35 -6.76
C ALA A 144 10.07 7.62 -6.17
N ALA A 145 8.85 7.50 -5.65
CA ALA A 145 8.13 8.56 -4.96
C ALA A 145 7.34 8.01 -3.77
N ARG A 146 7.17 8.87 -2.76
CA ARG A 146 6.33 8.65 -1.59
C ARG A 146 5.46 9.87 -1.38
N LEU A 147 4.17 9.67 -1.16
CA LEU A 147 3.18 10.74 -0.96
C LEU A 147 2.38 10.47 0.31
N ALA A 148 2.13 11.53 1.09
CA ALA A 148 1.15 11.45 2.16
C ALA A 148 -0.26 11.38 1.57
N VAL A 149 -1.21 10.84 2.32
CA VAL A 149 -2.61 10.72 1.87
C VAL A 149 -3.21 12.09 1.52
N ASP A 150 -2.78 13.16 2.21
CA ASP A 150 -3.22 14.54 1.95
C ASP A 150 -2.73 15.12 0.63
N ASP A 151 -1.64 14.59 0.07
CA ASP A 151 -1.07 15.05 -1.19
C ASP A 151 -1.70 14.36 -2.41
N LEU A 152 -2.39 13.23 -2.20
CA LEU A 152 -3.00 12.43 -3.27
C LEU A 152 -4.02 13.17 -4.15
N PRO A 153 -4.81 14.14 -3.66
CA PRO A 153 -5.66 14.97 -4.52
C PRO A 153 -4.92 15.71 -5.64
N GLY A 154 -3.62 15.98 -5.47
CA GLY A 154 -2.78 16.60 -6.49
C GLY A 154 -2.10 15.60 -7.46
N ASP A 155 -2.18 14.30 -7.21
CA ASP A 155 -1.51 13.28 -8.02
C ASP A 155 -2.33 12.88 -9.25
N ARG A 156 -1.64 12.48 -10.34
CA ARG A 156 -2.24 12.00 -11.59
C ARG A 156 -3.14 10.76 -11.44
N VAL A 157 -3.02 10.02 -10.34
CA VAL A 157 -3.90 8.88 -10.02
C VAL A 157 -5.30 9.33 -9.61
N TRP A 158 -5.43 10.55 -9.07
CA TRP A 158 -6.65 11.03 -8.41
C TRP A 158 -7.90 10.95 -9.28
N PRO A 159 -7.91 11.40 -10.55
CA PRO A 159 -9.11 11.34 -11.38
C PRO A 159 -9.60 9.92 -11.67
N ARG A 160 -8.69 8.92 -11.66
CA ARG A 160 -9.06 7.51 -11.82
C ARG A 160 -9.52 6.90 -10.50
N TYR A 161 -8.93 7.35 -9.40
CA TYR A 161 -9.35 6.95 -8.06
C TYR A 161 -10.79 7.38 -7.78
N THR A 162 -11.20 8.59 -8.14
CA THR A 162 -12.58 9.06 -7.93
C THR A 162 -13.60 8.21 -8.69
N GLN A 163 -13.25 7.72 -9.88
CA GLN A 163 -14.08 6.76 -10.65
C GLN A 163 -14.20 5.42 -9.94
N LEU A 164 -13.11 4.91 -9.36
CA LEU A 164 -13.12 3.70 -8.56
C LEU A 164 -13.99 3.89 -7.32
N GLU A 165 -13.85 5.01 -6.62
CA GLU A 165 -14.63 5.33 -5.41
C GLU A 165 -16.13 5.36 -5.71
N GLU A 166 -16.54 5.98 -6.82
CA GLU A 166 -17.93 5.98 -7.28
C GLU A 166 -18.46 4.57 -7.61
N SER A 167 -17.66 3.75 -8.29
CA SER A 167 -17.99 2.35 -8.57
C SER A 167 -18.18 1.54 -7.29
N MET A 168 -17.27 1.71 -6.32
CA MET A 168 -17.34 1.08 -5.00
C MET A 168 -18.58 1.53 -4.21
N ARG A 169 -18.87 2.83 -4.20
CA ARG A 169 -20.07 3.40 -3.57
C ARG A 169 -21.36 2.83 -4.16
N THR A 170 -21.44 2.77 -5.48
CA THR A 170 -22.63 2.26 -6.18
C THR A 170 -22.91 0.79 -5.89
N LYS A 171 -21.86 -0.04 -5.79
CA LYS A 171 -22.00 -1.49 -5.60
C LYS A 171 -22.22 -1.91 -4.15
N TRP A 172 -21.62 -1.22 -3.19
CA TRP A 172 -21.64 -1.63 -1.77
C TRP A 172 -22.14 -0.57 -0.80
N GLY A 173 -22.67 0.56 -1.29
CA GLY A 173 -23.18 1.63 -0.44
C GLY A 173 -22.12 2.20 0.49
N MET A 174 -20.85 2.21 0.06
CA MET A 174 -19.76 2.69 0.90
C MET A 174 -19.93 4.19 1.18
N GLU A 175 -20.18 4.52 2.45
CA GLU A 175 -20.07 5.88 2.98
C GLU A 175 -18.63 6.38 2.75
N THR A 176 -18.52 7.52 2.09
CA THR A 176 -17.27 8.22 1.85
C THR A 176 -16.81 8.94 3.12
N LEU A 177 -15.55 9.37 3.17
CA LEU A 177 -15.05 10.33 4.16
C LEU A 177 -15.90 11.62 4.26
N TYR A 178 -16.77 11.88 3.27
CA TYR A 178 -17.58 13.08 3.16
C TYR A 178 -19.07 12.88 3.51
N ASP A 179 -19.51 11.66 3.81
CA ASP A 179 -20.91 11.38 4.20
C ASP A 179 -21.13 11.50 5.72
N ALA A 180 -20.08 11.86 6.47
CA ALA A 180 -20.10 12.06 7.92
C ALA A 180 -20.10 13.56 8.33
N VAL A 181 -20.75 14.41 7.54
CA VAL A 181 -20.98 15.84 7.89
C VAL A 181 -22.48 16.09 8.07
#